data_AF-A0A916Y9N9-F1
#
_entry.id   AF-A0A916Y9N9-F1
#
_cell.length_a   1.000
_cell.length_b   1.000
_cell.length_c   1.000
_cell.angle_alpha   90.00
_cell.angle_beta   90.00
_cell.angle_gamma   90.00
#
_symmetry.space_group_name_H-M   'P 1'
#
loop_
_entity.id
_entity.type
_entity.pdbx_description
1 polymer ?
#
loop_
_entity_poly.entity_id
_entity_poly.type
_entity_poly.pdbx_seq_one_letter_code
_entity_poly.pdbx_strand_id
1 'polypeptide(L)'
;MRKIAPFVCLFVIFFSCERSIKKQAAEVVSSEATTAALTLSCYEMSDGDSQVKLKITDVSDSISGYLNYSLSGKDKNTGTVKGVIQGAIFYGVFDFVSEGIASSREVAFKIQEGRLIEGFGDIEVSGNQARFKNKSLLTFSESIVLQQVTCTASECPVDFGYKKSLLREGCIDTSALTPRLNPLENGAMVSGDPAFVIFSKDLATAEVFLPQEKEGFLLTKGKDGNWTNEAYQLIAWKGFVLQKNGTPIFGGQ
;
A
#
# COMPACT_ATOMS: atom_id res chain seq x y z
N MET A 1 107.84 -5.20 -14.33
CA MET A 1 107.83 -6.69 -14.37
C MET A 1 107.23 -7.22 -13.07
N ARG A 2 106.45 -8.32 -13.15
CA ARG A 2 105.87 -9.19 -12.08
C ARG A 2 106.26 -8.96 -10.60
N LYS A 3 105.24 -8.93 -9.73
CA LYS A 3 105.08 -9.37 -8.30
C LYS A 3 103.75 -8.73 -7.79
N ILE A 4 102.91 -9.23 -6.87
CA ILE A 4 102.71 -10.48 -6.08
C ILE A 4 101.17 -10.59 -5.89
N ALA A 5 100.50 -11.71 -6.23
CA ALA A 5 100.02 -12.81 -5.36
C ALA A 5 98.84 -12.46 -4.38
N PRO A 6 98.00 -13.43 -3.97
CA PRO A 6 96.55 -13.20 -3.80
C PRO A 6 96.08 -13.06 -2.34
N PHE A 7 94.82 -12.61 -2.17
CA PHE A 7 94.07 -12.81 -0.92
C PHE A 7 92.64 -13.31 -1.20
N VAL A 8 92.23 -14.36 -0.48
CA VAL A 8 90.93 -15.02 -0.57
C VAL A 8 89.98 -14.37 0.44
N CYS A 9 88.73 -14.07 0.06
CA CYS A 9 87.66 -13.91 1.04
C CYS A 9 86.28 -14.30 0.52
N LEU A 10 85.84 -15.47 0.99
CA LEU A 10 84.52 -15.84 1.49
C LEU A 10 83.23 -15.37 0.79
N PHE A 11 82.39 -16.37 0.48
CA PHE A 11 80.96 -16.28 0.14
C PHE A 11 80.15 -15.32 1.03
N VAL A 12 79.28 -14.53 0.41
CA VAL A 12 77.88 -14.38 0.84
C VAL A 12 77.00 -14.29 -0.41
N ILE A 13 76.00 -15.18 -0.54
CA ILE A 13 74.98 -15.10 -1.60
C ILE A 13 73.72 -14.49 -1.00
N PHE A 14 73.28 -13.36 -1.52
CA PHE A 14 71.90 -12.89 -1.36
C PHE A 14 71.28 -12.62 -2.73
N PHE A 15 70.53 -13.61 -3.22
CA PHE A 15 69.60 -13.44 -4.33
C PHE A 15 68.42 -12.60 -3.82
N SER A 16 68.46 -11.28 -4.02
CA SER A 16 67.29 -10.41 -3.82
C SER A 16 66.66 -10.12 -5.18
N CYS A 17 65.49 -10.71 -5.43
CA CYS A 17 64.72 -10.48 -6.65
C CYS A 17 63.81 -9.27 -6.44
N GLU A 18 64.13 -8.14 -7.06
CA GLU A 18 63.28 -6.95 -7.06
C GLU A 18 62.00 -7.20 -7.88
N ARG A 19 60.96 -7.72 -7.22
CA ARG A 19 59.60 -7.72 -7.77
C ARG A 19 59.04 -6.29 -7.71
N SER A 20 59.06 -5.61 -8.85
CA SER A 20 58.32 -4.36 -9.04
C SER A 20 56.81 -4.60 -8.84
N ILE A 21 56.27 -4.19 -7.69
CA ILE A 21 54.83 -4.11 -7.47
C ILE A 21 54.36 -2.79 -8.07
N LYS A 22 53.67 -2.87 -9.22
CA LYS A 22 52.95 -1.71 -9.78
C LYS A 22 51.91 -1.25 -8.77
N LYS A 23 51.98 0.02 -8.36
CA LYS A 23 50.87 0.70 -7.67
C LYS A 23 49.67 0.74 -8.62
N GLN A 24 48.71 -0.16 -8.42
CA GLN A 24 47.38 0.03 -8.96
C GLN A 24 46.71 1.10 -8.11
N ALA A 25 46.39 2.24 -8.71
CA ALA A 25 45.59 3.25 -8.05
C ALA A 25 44.24 2.62 -7.71
N ALA A 26 43.83 2.72 -6.45
CA ALA A 26 42.45 2.40 -6.08
C ALA A 26 41.56 3.41 -6.80
N GLU A 27 40.81 2.92 -7.78
CA GLU A 27 39.76 3.69 -8.44
C GLU A 27 38.73 4.01 -7.37
N VAL A 28 38.70 5.28 -6.94
CA VAL A 28 37.69 5.76 -6.02
C VAL A 28 36.38 5.78 -6.81
N VAL A 29 35.65 4.67 -6.74
CA VAL A 29 34.28 4.58 -7.21
C VAL A 29 33.48 5.59 -6.40
N SER A 30 33.35 6.78 -6.97
CA SER A 30 32.41 7.79 -6.51
C SER A 30 31.02 7.19 -6.69
N SER A 31 30.50 6.59 -5.63
CA SER A 31 29.07 6.35 -5.50
C SER A 31 28.40 7.71 -5.52
N GLU A 32 27.99 8.17 -6.70
CA GLU A 32 27.01 9.24 -6.80
C GLU A 32 25.82 8.80 -5.94
N ALA A 33 25.56 9.53 -4.87
CA ALA A 33 24.43 9.28 -4.00
C ALA A 33 23.18 9.73 -4.75
N THR A 34 22.69 8.87 -5.65
CA THR A 34 21.39 9.02 -6.30
C THR A 34 20.37 9.17 -5.19
N THR A 35 19.94 10.41 -4.95
CA THR A 35 19.00 10.72 -3.89
C THR A 35 17.73 9.95 -4.18
N ALA A 36 17.37 9.02 -3.30
CA ALA A 36 16.24 8.15 -3.54
C ALA A 36 14.99 9.01 -3.71
N ALA A 37 14.35 8.88 -4.87
CA ALA A 37 13.18 9.67 -5.23
C ALA A 37 12.04 8.71 -5.55
N LEU A 38 10.87 9.00 -4.99
CA LEU A 38 9.61 8.43 -5.47
C LEU A 38 9.03 9.37 -6.53
N THR A 39 8.40 8.79 -7.54
CA THR A 39 7.67 9.50 -8.59
C THR A 39 6.20 9.08 -8.56
N LEU A 40 5.35 9.81 -9.28
CA LEU A 40 3.96 9.38 -9.52
C LEU A 40 3.99 8.04 -10.27
N SER A 41 3.71 6.95 -9.56
CA SER A 41 3.96 5.57 -10.02
C SER A 41 3.19 4.56 -9.19
N CYS A 42 3.02 3.38 -9.76
CA CYS A 42 2.40 2.23 -9.12
C CYS A 42 3.47 1.17 -8.82
N TYR A 43 3.32 0.51 -7.69
CA TYR A 43 4.21 -0.55 -7.23
C TYR A 43 3.38 -1.71 -6.73
N GLU A 44 3.72 -2.93 -7.13
CA GLU A 44 2.95 -4.13 -6.81
C GLU A 44 3.84 -5.30 -6.39
N MET A 45 3.34 -6.08 -5.43
CA MET A 45 3.85 -7.40 -5.06
C MET A 45 2.71 -8.40 -5.21
N SER A 46 3.00 -9.60 -5.71
CA SER A 46 2.06 -10.73 -5.72
C SER A 46 2.83 -12.02 -5.41
N ASP A 47 2.37 -12.76 -4.40
CA ASP A 47 2.95 -14.03 -3.94
C ASP A 47 1.85 -14.99 -3.48
N GLY A 48 1.59 -16.03 -4.28
CA GLY A 48 0.41 -16.89 -4.13
C GLY A 48 -0.89 -16.06 -4.16
N ASP A 49 -1.73 -16.25 -3.15
CA ASP A 49 -2.97 -15.46 -2.95
C ASP A 49 -2.72 -14.08 -2.32
N SER A 50 -1.47 -13.74 -1.97
CA SER A 50 -1.12 -12.46 -1.34
C SER A 50 -0.83 -11.40 -2.39
N GLN A 51 -1.38 -10.20 -2.20
CA GLN A 51 -1.09 -9.03 -3.02
C GLN A 51 -0.87 -7.79 -2.15
N VAL A 52 0.09 -6.94 -2.54
CA VAL A 52 0.29 -5.60 -1.98
C VAL A 52 0.40 -4.61 -3.12
N LYS A 53 -0.35 -3.50 -3.04
CA LYS A 53 -0.36 -2.44 -4.06
C LYS A 53 -0.09 -1.09 -3.42
N LEU A 54 0.74 -0.27 -4.04
CA LEU A 54 1.01 1.12 -3.66
C LEU A 54 0.95 2.01 -4.89
N LYS A 55 0.09 3.04 -4.87
CA LYS A 55 0.00 4.07 -5.92
C LYS A 55 0.41 5.42 -5.31
N ILE A 56 1.55 5.97 -5.73
CA ILE A 56 1.98 7.32 -5.36
C ILE A 56 1.20 8.34 -6.20
N THR A 57 0.54 9.29 -5.54
CA THR A 57 -0.36 10.27 -6.16
C THR A 57 0.09 11.72 -5.98
N ASP A 58 0.95 12.00 -5.00
CA ASP A 58 1.58 13.30 -4.78
C ASP A 58 3.02 13.12 -4.30
N VAL A 59 3.90 14.01 -4.74
CA VAL A 59 5.33 14.08 -4.40
C VAL A 59 5.81 15.53 -4.20
N SER A 60 4.89 16.49 -4.07
CA SER A 60 5.19 17.93 -3.99
C SER A 60 5.83 18.36 -2.67
N ASP A 61 5.04 18.46 -1.60
CA ASP A 61 5.49 18.79 -0.24
C ASP A 61 5.76 17.54 0.62
N SER A 62 4.97 16.49 0.37
CA SER A 62 5.02 15.22 1.09
C SER A 62 4.52 14.11 0.17
N ILE A 63 5.10 12.92 0.30
CA ILE A 63 4.74 11.81 -0.56
C ILE A 63 3.44 11.22 -0.04
N SER A 64 2.42 11.25 -0.88
CA SER A 64 1.08 10.75 -0.57
C SER A 64 0.64 9.73 -1.62
N GLY A 65 -0.19 8.78 -1.22
CA GLY A 65 -0.64 7.71 -2.10
C GLY A 65 -1.73 6.83 -1.49
N TYR A 66 -2.12 5.82 -2.24
CA TYR A 66 -2.99 4.75 -1.78
C TYR A 66 -2.21 3.46 -1.57
N LEU A 67 -2.55 2.72 -0.51
CA LEU A 67 -1.88 1.50 -0.12
C LEU A 67 -2.92 0.42 0.21
N ASN A 68 -2.73 -0.78 -0.35
CA ASN A 68 -3.55 -1.95 -0.10
C ASN A 68 -2.66 -3.14 0.27
N TYR A 69 -3.04 -3.82 1.36
CA TYR A 69 -2.56 -5.14 1.73
C TYR A 69 -3.72 -6.12 1.63
N SER A 70 -3.52 -7.19 0.86
CA SER A 70 -4.42 -8.32 0.72
C SER A 70 -3.60 -9.59 0.90
N LEU A 71 -3.16 -9.85 2.14
CA LEU A 71 -2.25 -10.97 2.46
C LEU A 71 -3.04 -12.23 2.81
N SER A 72 -2.59 -13.40 2.34
CA SER A 72 -3.29 -14.66 2.58
C SER A 72 -3.42 -14.96 4.08
N GLY A 73 -4.62 -15.31 4.53
CA GLY A 73 -4.94 -15.57 5.94
C GLY A 73 -4.87 -14.32 6.84
N LYS A 74 -4.98 -13.12 6.28
CA LYS A 74 -5.06 -11.84 7.01
C LYS A 74 -6.23 -10.99 6.49
N ASP A 75 -6.68 -10.08 7.33
CA ASP A 75 -7.70 -9.09 6.93
C ASP A 75 -7.12 -8.11 5.92
N LYS A 76 -7.89 -7.78 4.89
CA LYS A 76 -7.49 -6.82 3.87
C LYS A 76 -7.44 -5.41 4.47
N ASN A 77 -6.27 -4.77 4.50
CA ASN A 77 -6.14 -3.37 4.94
C ASN A 77 -5.99 -2.46 3.73
N THR A 78 -6.79 -1.39 3.68
CA THR A 78 -6.88 -0.52 2.51
C THR A 78 -7.08 0.93 2.95
N GLY A 79 -6.36 1.86 2.33
CA GLY A 79 -6.48 3.28 2.65
C GLY A 79 -5.38 4.14 2.04
N THR A 80 -5.01 5.20 2.74
CA THR A 80 -4.06 6.22 2.28
C THR A 80 -2.76 6.16 3.04
N VAL A 81 -1.63 6.35 2.35
CA VAL A 81 -0.32 6.52 2.98
C VAL A 81 0.19 7.94 2.76
N LYS A 82 0.76 8.57 3.78
CA LYS A 82 1.40 9.88 3.71
C LYS A 82 2.72 9.90 4.47
N GLY A 83 3.77 10.49 3.91
CA GLY A 83 5.10 10.44 4.51
C GLY A 83 6.17 11.28 3.83
N VAL A 84 7.42 10.99 4.19
CA VAL A 84 8.64 11.69 3.72
C VAL A 84 9.75 10.68 3.41
N ILE A 85 10.68 11.06 2.53
CA ILE A 85 11.92 10.30 2.33
C ILE A 85 12.99 10.82 3.29
N GLN A 86 13.71 9.90 3.93
CA GLN A 86 14.91 10.16 4.71
C GLN A 86 16.02 9.22 4.21
N GLY A 87 17.05 9.78 3.58
CA GLY A 87 18.09 8.99 2.90
C GLY A 87 17.50 8.14 1.76
N ALA A 88 17.54 6.82 1.91
CA ALA A 88 17.01 5.86 0.94
C ALA A 88 15.68 5.21 1.38
N ILE A 89 15.01 5.73 2.41
CA ILE A 89 13.81 5.13 2.99
C ILE A 89 12.66 6.14 2.96
N PHE A 90 11.53 5.76 2.37
CA PHE A 90 10.25 6.43 2.57
C PHE A 90 9.64 5.96 3.89
N TYR A 91 9.41 6.89 4.82
CA TYR A 91 8.70 6.65 6.07
C TYR A 91 7.30 7.27 5.97
N GLY A 92 6.26 6.43 6.07
CA GLY A 92 4.86 6.84 5.96
C GLY A 92 4.03 6.45 7.17
N VAL A 93 2.92 7.15 7.35
CA VAL A 93 1.77 6.71 8.13
C VAL A 93 0.73 6.20 7.13
N PHE A 94 0.29 4.96 7.31
CA PHE A 94 -0.77 4.33 6.55
C PHE A 94 -2.05 4.35 7.39
N ASP A 95 -3.00 5.18 6.97
CA ASP A 95 -4.33 5.33 7.58
C ASP A 95 -5.32 4.43 6.82
N PHE A 96 -6.07 3.61 7.55
CA PHE A 96 -7.01 2.64 6.99
C PHE A 96 -8.23 2.44 7.90
N VAL A 97 -9.33 1.96 7.34
CA VAL A 97 -10.51 1.55 8.09
C VAL A 97 -10.59 0.02 8.10
N SER A 98 -10.71 -0.57 9.29
CA SER A 98 -10.96 -2.01 9.47
C SER A 98 -12.23 -2.18 10.29
N GLU A 99 -13.20 -2.94 9.80
CA GLU A 99 -14.50 -3.18 10.46
C GLU A 99 -15.30 -1.89 10.83
N GLY A 100 -15.02 -0.77 10.16
CA GLY A 100 -15.59 0.55 10.47
C GLY A 100 -14.79 1.35 11.51
N ILE A 101 -13.68 0.81 12.01
CA ILE A 101 -12.76 1.46 12.95
C ILE A 101 -11.59 2.07 12.19
N ALA A 102 -11.48 3.41 12.24
CA ALA A 102 -10.32 4.13 11.74
C ALA A 102 -9.07 3.78 12.58
N SER A 103 -8.01 3.38 11.88
CA SER A 103 -6.75 2.90 12.42
C SER A 103 -5.57 3.45 11.60
N SER A 104 -4.38 3.45 12.19
CA SER A 104 -3.16 3.87 11.51
C SER A 104 -1.97 2.98 11.87
N ARG A 105 -1.07 2.74 10.92
CA ARG A 105 0.24 2.13 11.20
C ARG A 105 1.36 2.87 10.51
N GLU A 106 2.53 2.95 11.14
CA GLU A 106 3.72 3.33 10.41
C GLU A 106 4.14 2.24 9.40
N VAL A 107 4.63 2.69 8.26
CA VAL A 107 5.24 1.89 7.19
C VAL A 107 6.59 2.49 6.83
N ALA A 108 7.52 1.64 6.42
CA ALA A 108 8.81 2.07 5.91
C ALA A 108 9.12 1.29 4.63
N PHE A 109 9.54 1.97 3.58
CA PHE A 109 9.92 1.35 2.32
C PHE A 109 11.31 1.80 1.92
N LYS A 110 12.27 0.88 1.87
CA LYS A 110 13.59 1.14 1.29
C LYS A 110 13.44 1.19 -0.23
N ILE A 111 13.87 2.31 -0.82
CA ILE A 111 13.83 2.58 -2.25
C ILE A 111 15.15 2.08 -2.85
N GLN A 112 15.07 1.12 -3.77
CA GLN A 112 16.25 0.57 -4.45
C GLN A 112 15.88 0.07 -5.85
N GLU A 113 16.52 0.59 -6.90
CA GLU A 113 16.42 0.05 -8.28
C GLU A 113 14.98 -0.10 -8.82
N GLY A 114 14.08 0.86 -8.52
CA GLY A 114 12.66 0.76 -8.89
C GLY A 114 11.84 -0.20 -8.03
N ARG A 115 12.43 -0.77 -6.98
CA ARG A 115 11.78 -1.62 -5.98
C ARG A 115 11.56 -0.87 -4.69
N LEU A 116 10.49 -1.24 -3.98
CA LEU A 116 10.17 -0.79 -2.62
C LEU A 116 10.12 -2.01 -1.71
N ILE A 117 11.11 -2.12 -0.82
CA ILE A 117 11.23 -3.22 0.15
C ILE A 117 10.62 -2.73 1.47
N GLU A 118 9.57 -3.39 1.99
CA GLU A 118 8.99 -3.00 3.29
C GLU A 118 9.96 -3.32 4.45
N GLY A 119 10.03 -2.39 5.40
CA GLY A 119 10.86 -2.48 6.60
C GLY A 119 10.04 -2.90 7.81
N PHE A 120 10.53 -3.90 8.54
CA PHE A 120 9.91 -4.47 9.73
C PHE A 120 10.79 -4.27 10.96
N GLY A 121 10.15 -4.07 12.11
CA GLY A 121 10.81 -3.96 13.41
C GLY A 121 9.79 -3.83 14.53
N ASP A 122 10.27 -3.69 15.76
CA ASP A 122 9.41 -3.60 16.94
C ASP A 122 8.43 -2.43 16.85
N ILE A 123 7.15 -2.72 17.05
CA ILE A 123 6.09 -1.73 17.13
C ILE A 123 5.58 -1.54 18.57
N GLU A 124 5.12 -0.33 18.85
CA GLU A 124 4.27 0.00 19.99
C GLU A 124 2.86 0.37 19.48
N VAL A 125 1.85 0.10 20.30
CA VAL A 125 0.44 0.36 19.98
C VAL A 125 -0.16 1.28 21.02
N SER A 126 -0.81 2.34 20.59
CA SER A 126 -1.55 3.28 21.44
C SER A 126 -2.92 3.57 20.82
N GLY A 127 -3.98 3.05 21.44
CA GLY A 127 -5.30 2.99 20.82
C GLY A 127 -5.24 2.26 19.48
N ASN A 128 -5.78 2.87 18.42
CA ASN A 128 -5.78 2.31 17.07
C ASN A 128 -4.55 2.72 16.24
N GLN A 129 -3.45 3.11 16.87
CA GLN A 129 -2.22 3.56 16.20
C GLN A 129 -1.05 2.61 16.52
N ALA A 130 -0.42 2.05 15.50
CA ALA A 130 0.82 1.29 15.60
C ALA A 130 2.01 2.10 15.07
N ARG A 131 3.09 2.20 15.83
CA ARG A 131 4.29 3.00 15.47
C ARG A 131 5.56 2.19 15.70
N PHE A 132 6.62 2.47 14.94
CA PHE A 132 7.91 1.80 15.17
C PHE A 132 8.57 2.36 16.43
N LYS A 133 8.95 1.48 17.38
CA LYS A 133 9.69 1.89 18.58
C LYS A 133 11.05 2.50 18.25
N ASN A 134 11.70 2.01 17.18
CA ASN A 134 12.96 2.55 16.71
C ASN A 134 13.13 2.36 15.20
N LYS A 135 12.98 3.45 14.43
CA LYS A 135 13.12 3.49 12.97
C LYS A 135 14.53 3.17 12.45
N SER A 136 15.54 3.20 13.33
CA SER A 136 16.93 2.85 13.00
C SER A 136 17.24 1.36 13.13
N LEU A 137 16.33 0.58 13.73
CA LEU A 137 16.45 -0.88 13.91
C LEU A 137 15.56 -1.67 12.92
N LEU A 138 15.04 -1.00 11.89
CA LEU A 138 14.23 -1.65 10.86
C LEU A 138 15.08 -2.59 10.00
N THR A 139 14.50 -3.75 9.72
CA THR A 139 15.07 -4.80 8.88
C THR A 139 14.28 -4.88 7.57
N PHE A 140 14.98 -4.96 6.45
CA PHE A 140 14.39 -4.99 5.11
C PHE A 140 14.59 -6.38 4.51
N SER A 141 13.78 -7.34 4.96
CA SER A 141 13.99 -8.79 4.80
C SER A 141 13.60 -9.38 3.45
N GLU A 142 13.35 -8.55 2.43
CA GLU A 142 12.82 -8.93 1.10
C GLU A 142 11.53 -9.80 1.12
N SER A 143 10.83 -9.85 2.26
CA SER A 143 9.56 -10.59 2.42
C SER A 143 8.35 -9.87 1.81
N ILE A 144 8.42 -8.54 1.67
CA ILE A 144 7.47 -7.74 0.90
C ILE A 144 8.32 -6.79 0.03
N VAL A 145 8.38 -7.09 -1.28
CA VAL A 145 9.11 -6.30 -2.27
C VAL A 145 8.14 -5.93 -3.39
N LEU A 146 7.76 -4.66 -3.45
CA LEU A 146 6.90 -4.16 -4.51
C LEU A 146 7.78 -3.72 -5.69
N GLN A 147 7.49 -4.23 -6.88
CA GLN A 147 8.12 -3.84 -8.13
C GLN A 147 7.36 -2.66 -8.74
N GLN A 148 8.05 -1.67 -9.31
CA GLN A 148 7.38 -0.62 -10.09
C GLN A 148 6.67 -1.23 -11.31
N VAL A 149 5.41 -0.85 -11.52
CA VAL A 149 4.59 -1.29 -12.64
C VAL A 149 3.92 -0.10 -13.32
N THR A 150 3.51 -0.29 -14.57
CA THR A 150 2.65 0.68 -15.26
C THR A 150 1.33 0.81 -14.51
N CYS A 151 1.01 2.02 -14.03
CA CYS A 151 -0.31 2.30 -13.46
C CYS A 151 -1.40 2.00 -14.48
N THR A 152 -2.37 1.17 -14.10
CA THR A 152 -3.62 1.06 -14.86
C THR A 152 -4.36 2.40 -14.78
N ALA A 153 -4.86 2.87 -15.92
CA ALA A 153 -5.66 4.08 -15.99
C ALA A 153 -6.99 3.85 -15.24
N SER A 154 -7.05 4.34 -14.01
CA SER A 154 -8.22 4.30 -13.15
C SER A 154 -8.54 5.71 -12.69
N GLU A 155 -9.65 6.26 -13.21
CA GLU A 155 -10.26 7.52 -12.72
C GLU A 155 -10.60 7.39 -11.23
N CYS A 156 -10.92 6.16 -10.79
CA CYS A 156 -11.27 5.84 -9.43
C CYS A 156 -10.35 4.75 -8.86
N PRO A 157 -9.70 4.96 -7.70
CA PRO A 157 -8.80 3.99 -7.10
C PRO A 157 -9.58 2.85 -6.42
N VAL A 158 -10.29 2.05 -7.22
CA VAL A 158 -11.22 0.99 -6.76
C VAL A 158 -10.53 -0.15 -6.02
N ASP A 159 -9.31 -0.48 -6.43
CA ASP A 159 -8.43 -1.42 -5.73
C ASP A 159 -8.11 -0.95 -4.30
N PHE A 160 -8.28 0.36 -4.04
CA PHE A 160 -8.04 1.02 -2.77
C PHE A 160 -9.33 1.41 -2.03
N GLY A 161 -10.45 0.72 -2.31
CA GLY A 161 -11.70 0.85 -1.53
C GLY A 161 -12.59 2.03 -1.92
N TYR A 162 -12.18 2.84 -2.90
CA TYR A 162 -13.01 3.89 -3.46
C TYR A 162 -14.03 3.30 -4.45
N LYS A 163 -15.19 3.93 -4.60
CA LYS A 163 -16.15 3.59 -5.66
C LYS A 163 -16.57 4.86 -6.39
N LYS A 164 -16.89 4.72 -7.68
CA LYS A 164 -17.42 5.81 -8.49
C LYS A 164 -18.87 6.07 -8.09
N SER A 165 -19.18 7.31 -7.76
CA SER A 165 -20.50 7.79 -7.34
C SER A 165 -21.14 8.59 -8.45
N LEU A 166 -22.32 8.14 -8.87
CA LEU A 166 -23.22 8.81 -9.80
C LEU A 166 -23.88 10.03 -9.15
N LEU A 167 -24.16 9.98 -7.84
CA LEU A 167 -24.85 11.06 -7.13
C LEU A 167 -23.91 12.23 -6.75
N ARG A 168 -22.62 11.95 -6.53
CA ARG A 168 -21.60 12.96 -6.15
C ARG A 168 -20.62 13.30 -7.27
N GLU A 169 -20.80 12.72 -8.46
CA GLU A 169 -19.97 12.95 -9.66
C GLU A 169 -18.45 12.81 -9.39
N GLY A 170 -18.05 11.72 -8.74
CA GLY A 170 -16.66 11.51 -8.36
C GLY A 170 -16.38 10.22 -7.61
N CYS A 171 -15.21 10.14 -6.99
CA CYS A 171 -14.78 8.98 -6.21
C CYS A 171 -15.01 9.18 -4.73
N ILE A 172 -15.62 8.18 -4.10
CA ILE A 172 -15.89 8.19 -2.66
C ILE A 172 -15.25 6.97 -1.99
N ASP A 173 -14.63 7.19 -0.84
CA ASP A 173 -14.32 6.10 0.08
C ASP A 173 -15.63 5.62 0.71
N THR A 174 -15.97 4.34 0.53
CA THR A 174 -17.21 3.80 1.12
C THR A 174 -17.06 3.34 2.56
N SER A 175 -15.83 3.14 3.07
CA SER A 175 -15.57 2.55 4.39
C SER A 175 -16.10 3.38 5.56
N ALA A 176 -16.19 4.71 5.38
CA ALA A 176 -16.72 5.66 6.36
C ALA A 176 -18.20 6.05 6.12
N LEU A 177 -18.88 5.45 5.14
CA LEU A 177 -20.27 5.83 4.81
C LEU A 177 -21.29 5.16 5.73
N THR A 178 -22.38 5.88 5.97
CA THR A 178 -23.57 5.36 6.65
C THR A 178 -24.84 5.73 5.86
N PRO A 179 -25.87 4.86 5.83
CA PRO A 179 -25.95 3.57 6.51
C PRO A 179 -25.09 2.47 5.85
N ARG A 180 -24.49 1.64 6.70
CA ARG A 180 -23.81 0.38 6.33
C ARG A 180 -24.84 -0.75 6.42
N LEU A 181 -24.91 -1.60 5.39
CA LEU A 181 -25.79 -2.76 5.33
C LEU A 181 -24.94 -4.02 5.31
N ASN A 182 -25.16 -4.93 6.26
CA ASN A 182 -24.46 -6.22 6.33
C ASN A 182 -25.11 -7.24 5.38
N PRO A 183 -24.35 -8.15 4.77
CA PRO A 183 -24.92 -9.17 3.89
C PRO A 183 -25.89 -10.09 4.65
N LEU A 184 -26.97 -10.48 3.96
CA LEU A 184 -28.00 -11.37 4.46
C LEU A 184 -28.07 -12.65 3.62
N GLU A 185 -28.23 -13.79 4.29
CA GLU A 185 -28.59 -15.06 3.67
C GLU A 185 -29.85 -15.60 4.36
N ASN A 186 -30.90 -15.90 3.60
CA ASN A 186 -32.20 -16.36 4.12
C ASN A 186 -32.79 -15.46 5.24
N GLY A 187 -32.48 -14.15 5.20
CA GLY A 187 -32.91 -13.17 6.20
C GLY A 187 -32.06 -13.08 7.47
N ALA A 188 -31.04 -13.94 7.64
CA ALA A 188 -30.07 -13.87 8.72
C ALA A 188 -28.81 -13.11 8.27
N MET A 189 -28.16 -12.39 9.18
CA MET A 189 -26.86 -11.75 8.90
C MET A 189 -25.76 -12.80 8.81
N VAL A 190 -24.93 -12.68 7.76
CA VAL A 190 -23.76 -13.52 7.52
C VAL A 190 -22.48 -12.69 7.51
N SER A 191 -21.32 -13.34 7.60
CA SER A 191 -20.04 -12.66 7.42
C SER A 191 -19.81 -12.33 5.94
N GLY A 192 -19.23 -11.17 5.66
CA GLY A 192 -18.88 -10.72 4.31
C GLY A 192 -18.81 -9.20 4.20
N ASP A 193 -18.34 -8.74 3.04
CA ASP A 193 -18.20 -7.31 2.76
C ASP A 193 -19.58 -6.62 2.76
N PRO A 194 -19.73 -5.45 3.42
CA PRO A 194 -20.98 -4.72 3.49
C PRO A 194 -21.32 -3.99 2.18
N ALA A 195 -22.59 -3.65 2.02
CA ALA A 195 -23.04 -2.61 1.10
C ALA A 195 -23.20 -1.27 1.83
N PHE A 196 -23.14 -0.17 1.10
CA PHE A 196 -23.30 1.19 1.63
C PHE A 196 -24.35 1.96 0.86
N VAL A 197 -25.00 2.93 1.51
CA VAL A 197 -25.98 3.82 0.87
C VAL A 197 -25.61 5.27 1.15
N ILE A 198 -25.84 6.15 0.16
CA ILE A 198 -25.93 7.60 0.37
C ILE A 198 -27.24 8.12 -0.21
N PHE A 199 -27.73 9.24 0.29
CA PHE A 199 -28.98 9.86 -0.16
C PHE A 199 -28.72 11.23 -0.77
N SER A 200 -29.57 11.61 -1.73
CA SER A 200 -29.68 12.98 -2.21
C SER A 200 -30.16 13.90 -1.09
N LYS A 201 -29.87 15.20 -1.20
CA LYS A 201 -30.22 16.19 -0.15
C LYS A 201 -31.73 16.29 0.12
N ASP A 202 -32.55 16.04 -0.90
CA ASP A 202 -34.01 16.00 -0.83
C ASP A 202 -34.59 14.59 -0.55
N LEU A 203 -33.71 13.59 -0.40
CA LEU A 203 -34.01 12.16 -0.24
C LEU A 203 -34.77 11.53 -1.43
N ALA A 204 -34.92 12.22 -2.57
CA ALA A 204 -35.60 11.68 -3.76
C ALA A 204 -34.83 10.51 -4.42
N THR A 205 -33.51 10.47 -4.25
CA THR A 205 -32.63 9.43 -4.78
C THR A 205 -31.78 8.83 -3.66
N ALA A 206 -31.61 7.51 -3.69
CA ALA A 206 -30.58 6.80 -2.94
C ALA A 206 -29.57 6.22 -3.94
N GLU A 207 -28.28 6.32 -3.64
CA GLU A 207 -27.24 5.60 -4.37
C GLU A 207 -26.71 4.47 -3.48
N VAL A 208 -26.66 3.26 -4.03
CA VAL A 208 -26.25 2.04 -3.34
C VAL A 208 -24.94 1.52 -3.93
N PHE A 209 -24.00 1.19 -3.05
CA PHE A 209 -22.70 0.62 -3.39
C PHE A 209 -22.63 -0.83 -2.90
N LEU A 210 -22.65 -1.79 -3.84
CA LEU A 210 -22.44 -3.20 -3.53
C LEU A 210 -20.93 -3.50 -3.41
N PRO A 211 -20.53 -4.48 -2.58
CA PRO A 211 -19.12 -4.75 -2.30
C PRO A 211 -18.32 -5.11 -3.56
N GLN A 212 -18.88 -5.95 -4.43
CA GLN A 212 -18.21 -6.45 -5.64
C GLN A 212 -18.26 -5.49 -6.84
N GLU A 213 -19.04 -4.41 -6.77
CA GLU A 213 -19.24 -3.46 -7.87
C GLU A 213 -18.26 -2.27 -7.79
N LYS A 214 -17.82 -1.75 -8.96
CA LYS A 214 -16.87 -0.62 -9.03
C LYS A 214 -17.55 0.76 -8.96
N GLU A 215 -18.85 0.80 -9.23
CA GLU A 215 -19.70 1.99 -9.31
C GLU A 215 -20.96 1.76 -8.48
N GLY A 216 -21.57 2.83 -7.98
CA GLY A 216 -22.88 2.78 -7.34
C GLY A 216 -24.02 2.65 -8.37
N PHE A 217 -25.22 2.34 -7.89
CA PHE A 217 -26.44 2.46 -8.71
C PHE A 217 -27.51 3.28 -8.00
N LEU A 218 -28.33 3.97 -8.79
CA LEU A 218 -29.39 4.83 -8.29
C LEU A 218 -30.71 4.07 -8.07
N LEU A 219 -31.42 4.48 -7.02
CA LEU A 219 -32.78 4.09 -6.69
C LEU A 219 -33.63 5.35 -6.48
N THR A 220 -34.85 5.37 -7.01
CA THR A 220 -35.75 6.53 -6.93
C THR A 220 -36.82 6.31 -5.88
N LYS A 221 -37.13 7.33 -5.07
CA LYS A 221 -38.11 7.23 -3.98
C LYS A 221 -39.55 7.14 -4.51
N GLY A 222 -40.25 6.08 -4.11
CA GLY A 222 -41.66 5.86 -4.35
C GLY A 222 -42.58 6.57 -3.35
N LYS A 223 -43.89 6.54 -3.63
CA LYS A 223 -44.94 7.08 -2.74
C LYS A 223 -45.11 6.29 -1.45
N ASP A 224 -44.65 5.04 -1.45
CA ASP A 224 -44.58 4.14 -0.29
C ASP A 224 -43.41 4.48 0.65
N GLY A 225 -42.53 5.41 0.25
CA GLY A 225 -41.36 5.86 1.03
C GLY A 225 -40.10 5.02 0.82
N ASN A 226 -40.17 3.94 0.03
CA ASN A 226 -39.03 3.10 -0.32
C ASN A 226 -38.32 3.65 -1.57
N TRP A 227 -37.11 3.18 -1.89
CA TRP A 227 -36.42 3.55 -3.13
C TRP A 227 -36.27 2.32 -4.04
N THR A 228 -36.56 2.46 -5.33
CA THR A 228 -36.56 1.34 -6.30
C THR A 228 -35.84 1.64 -7.61
N ASN A 229 -35.40 0.57 -8.28
CA ASN A 229 -35.16 0.50 -9.71
C ASN A 229 -35.68 -0.85 -10.25
N GLU A 230 -35.29 -1.26 -11.45
CA GLU A 230 -35.79 -2.50 -12.10
C GLU A 230 -35.56 -3.79 -11.29
N ALA A 231 -34.44 -3.87 -10.55
CA ALA A 231 -34.01 -5.10 -9.89
C ALA A 231 -33.87 -4.98 -8.36
N TYR A 232 -33.80 -3.76 -7.83
CA TYR A 232 -33.48 -3.51 -6.43
C TYR A 232 -34.52 -2.62 -5.73
N GLN A 233 -34.77 -2.89 -4.45
CA GLN A 233 -35.58 -2.07 -3.57
C GLN A 233 -34.86 -1.85 -2.23
N LEU A 234 -34.74 -0.60 -1.82
CA LEU A 234 -34.26 -0.22 -0.48
C LEU A 234 -35.46 0.16 0.38
N ILE A 235 -35.71 -0.62 1.43
CA ILE A 235 -36.85 -0.50 2.34
C ILE A 235 -36.41 0.16 3.64
N ALA A 236 -37.12 1.19 4.09
CA ALA A 236 -36.87 1.83 5.39
C ALA A 236 -37.56 1.06 6.53
N TRP A 237 -36.95 -0.03 6.98
CA TRP A 237 -37.46 -0.88 8.07
C TRP A 237 -36.35 -1.23 9.05
N LYS A 238 -36.48 -0.76 10.30
CA LYS A 238 -35.48 -0.91 11.39
C LYS A 238 -34.06 -0.57 10.92
N GLY A 239 -33.88 0.65 10.41
CA GLY A 239 -32.75 0.99 9.55
C GLY A 239 -33.17 0.82 8.10
N PHE A 240 -32.36 0.11 7.31
CA PHE A 240 -32.65 -0.15 5.90
C PHE A 240 -32.40 -1.61 5.52
N VAL A 241 -33.23 -2.14 4.62
CA VAL A 241 -33.05 -3.46 4.00
C VAL A 241 -32.98 -3.29 2.49
N LEU A 242 -31.90 -3.77 1.87
CA LEU A 242 -31.78 -3.87 0.43
C LEU A 242 -32.25 -5.25 -0.03
N GLN A 243 -33.24 -5.25 -0.92
CA GLN A 243 -33.72 -6.43 -1.61
C GLN A 243 -33.26 -6.41 -3.08
N LYS A 244 -33.05 -7.61 -3.64
CA LYS A 244 -32.91 -7.84 -5.08
C LYS A 244 -34.00 -8.80 -5.52
N ASN A 245 -34.83 -8.39 -6.48
CA ASN A 245 -35.99 -9.14 -6.97
C ASN A 245 -36.91 -9.68 -5.84
N GLY A 246 -37.13 -8.87 -4.79
CA GLY A 246 -37.95 -9.22 -3.61
C GLY A 246 -37.22 -10.02 -2.51
N THR A 247 -36.01 -10.54 -2.77
CA THR A 247 -35.21 -11.26 -1.77
C THR A 247 -34.30 -10.30 -1.00
N PRO A 248 -34.36 -10.23 0.36
CA PRO A 248 -33.39 -9.49 1.16
C PRO A 248 -31.97 -10.01 0.96
N ILE A 249 -31.05 -9.11 0.62
CA ILE A 249 -29.62 -9.43 0.37
C ILE A 249 -28.67 -8.63 1.27
N PHE A 250 -29.08 -7.46 1.77
CA PHE A 250 -28.33 -6.71 2.78
C PHE A 250 -29.30 -6.03 3.77
N GLY A 251 -28.88 -5.87 5.03
CA GLY A 251 -29.66 -5.20 6.08
C GLY A 251 -28.78 -4.41 7.05
N GLY A 252 -29.23 -3.23 7.43
CA GLY A 252 -28.67 -2.47 8.55
C GLY A 252 -29.02 -3.09 9.90
N GLN A 253 -28.31 -2.65 10.94
CA GLN A 253 -28.71 -2.78 12.34
C GLN A 253 -29.21 -1.42 12.85
#